data_AF-A0A7Z7FW63-F1
#
_entry.id   AF-A0A7Z7FW63-F1
#
_cell.length_a   1.000
_cell.length_b   1.000
_cell.length_c   1.000
_cell.angle_alpha   90.00
_cell.angle_beta   90.00
_cell.angle_gamma   90.00
#
_symmetry.space_group_name_H-M   'P 1'
#
loop_
_entity.id
_entity.type
_entity.pdbx_description
1 polymer ?
#
loop_
_entity_poly.entity_id
_entity_poly.type
_entity_poly.pdbx_seq_one_letter_code
_entity_poly.pdbx_strand_id
1 'polypeptide(L)'
;MNQQASTATNLANQKKAALLFISGRPETERIRYTQEGSYSGSGYWSAYATVTIAGKEYGEHLGLQVVGGERLPPPDPHATHSPVPITYSDGSSEILG
;
A
#
# COMPACT_ATOMS: atom_id res chain seq x y z
N MET A 1 -23.17 12.87 -4.36
CA MET A 1 -21.92 12.18 -4.78
C MET A 1 -22.12 10.69 -4.56
N ASN A 2 -21.99 9.87 -5.61
CA ASN A 2 -22.23 8.42 -5.55
C ASN A 2 -21.10 7.72 -4.78
N GLN A 3 -21.39 7.24 -3.58
CA GLN A 3 -20.43 6.53 -2.71
C GLN A 3 -19.80 5.29 -3.37
N GLN A 4 -20.48 4.64 -4.33
CA GLN A 4 -19.90 3.52 -5.08
C GLN A 4 -18.76 3.90 -6.02
N ALA A 5 -18.79 5.11 -6.59
CA ALA A 5 -17.72 5.58 -7.49
C ALA A 5 -16.43 5.89 -6.72
N SER A 6 -16.53 6.33 -5.46
CA SER A 6 -15.36 6.53 -4.60
C SER A 6 -14.73 5.21 -4.16
N THR A 7 -15.50 4.18 -3.82
CA THR A 7 -14.94 2.92 -3.32
C THR A 7 -14.21 2.13 -4.40
N ALA A 8 -14.80 1.95 -5.59
CA ALA A 8 -14.09 1.29 -6.68
C ALA A 8 -12.81 2.06 -7.10
N THR A 9 -12.87 3.39 -7.08
CA THR A 9 -11.70 4.24 -7.37
C THR A 9 -10.63 4.10 -6.28
N ASN A 10 -11.02 4.06 -5.01
CA ASN A 10 -10.11 3.89 -3.89
C ASN A 10 -9.44 2.51 -3.90
N LEU A 11 -10.17 1.44 -4.19
CA LEU A 11 -9.59 0.10 -4.34
C LEU A 11 -8.59 0.06 -5.50
N ALA A 12 -8.92 0.68 -6.63
CA ALA A 12 -7.98 0.81 -7.75
C ALA A 12 -6.72 1.62 -7.37
N ASN A 13 -6.87 2.68 -6.57
CA ASN A 13 -5.76 3.47 -6.07
C ASN A 13 -4.91 2.69 -5.04
N GLN A 14 -5.53 1.92 -4.15
CA GLN A 14 -4.83 1.00 -3.23
C GLN A 14 -3.97 0.03 -4.02
N LYS A 15 -4.52 -0.61 -5.06
CA LYS A 15 -3.73 -1.52 -5.91
C LYS A 15 -2.52 -0.82 -6.55
N LYS A 16 -2.71 0.39 -7.10
CA LYS A 16 -1.61 1.17 -7.70
C LYS A 16 -0.56 1.57 -6.66
N ALA A 17 -0.97 2.04 -5.50
CA ALA A 17 -0.07 2.43 -4.42
C ALA A 17 0.72 1.23 -3.89
N ALA A 18 0.10 0.05 -3.76
CA ALA A 18 0.78 -1.19 -3.41
C ALA A 18 1.85 -1.57 -4.45
N LEU A 19 1.53 -1.54 -5.74
CA LEU A 19 2.50 -1.83 -6.82
C LEU A 19 3.68 -0.85 -6.80
N LEU A 20 3.43 0.44 -6.58
CA LEU A 20 4.47 1.45 -6.46
C LEU A 20 5.35 1.24 -5.23
N PHE A 21 4.77 0.82 -4.11
CA PHE A 21 5.55 0.50 -2.91
C PHE A 21 6.44 -0.73 -3.13
N ILE A 22 5.87 -1.81 -3.67
CA ILE A 22 6.59 -3.07 -3.95
C ILE A 22 7.73 -2.86 -4.95
N SER A 23 7.55 -1.98 -5.94
CA SER A 23 8.62 -1.68 -6.91
C SER A 23 9.84 -1.00 -6.26
N GLY A 24 9.62 -0.19 -5.22
CA GLY A 24 10.69 0.44 -4.44
C GLY A 24 11.17 -0.40 -3.24
N ARG A 25 10.39 -1.39 -2.83
CA ARG A 25 10.63 -2.27 -1.67
C ARG A 25 10.42 -3.74 -2.05
N PRO A 26 11.28 -4.34 -2.89
CA PRO A 26 11.16 -5.74 -3.31
C PRO A 26 11.17 -6.74 -2.14
N GLU A 27 11.68 -6.34 -0.97
CA GLU A 27 11.67 -7.10 0.29
C GLU A 27 10.30 -7.14 1.00
N THR A 28 9.26 -6.53 0.42
CA THR A 28 7.92 -6.51 1.02
C THR A 28 7.31 -7.91 1.01
N GLU A 29 6.84 -8.36 2.17
CA GLU A 29 6.25 -9.69 2.36
C GLU A 29 4.71 -9.64 2.32
N ARG A 30 4.11 -8.51 2.73
CA ARG A 30 2.66 -8.32 2.77
C ARG A 30 2.28 -6.85 2.86
N ILE A 31 1.12 -6.50 2.31
CA ILE A 31 0.46 -5.21 2.53
C ILE A 31 -0.99 -5.44 2.95
N ARG A 32 -1.44 -4.78 4.02
CA ARG A 32 -2.84 -4.79 4.46
C ARG A 32 -3.33 -3.36 4.65
N TYR A 33 -4.22 -2.91 3.78
CA TYR A 33 -4.91 -1.63 3.95
C TYR A 33 -5.87 -1.71 5.13
N THR A 34 -5.83 -0.70 6.00
CA THR A 34 -6.75 -0.58 7.14
C THR A 34 -7.75 0.56 6.95
N GLN A 35 -7.59 1.35 5.89
CA GLN A 35 -8.46 2.47 5.53
C GLN A 35 -8.64 2.56 4.01
N GLU A 36 -9.81 3.03 3.58
CA GLU A 36 -10.18 3.14 2.15
C GLU A 36 -9.25 4.09 1.37
N GLY A 37 -8.76 5.13 2.03
CA GLY A 37 -7.92 6.16 1.44
C GLY A 37 -8.72 7.39 1.04
N SER A 38 -8.02 8.52 1.00
CA SER A 38 -8.62 9.82 0.73
C SER A 38 -7.59 10.81 0.21
N TYR A 39 -8.09 11.92 -0.34
CA TYR A 39 -7.25 13.04 -0.74
C TYR A 39 -7.00 13.97 0.45
N SER A 40 -5.75 14.37 0.63
CA SER A 40 -5.39 15.47 1.54
C SER A 40 -5.91 16.81 1.02
N GLY A 41 -5.88 17.84 1.87
CA GLY A 41 -6.16 19.22 1.45
C GLY A 41 -5.21 19.77 0.37
N SER A 42 -4.05 19.12 0.16
CA SER A 42 -3.10 19.42 -0.90
C SER A 42 -3.32 18.61 -2.18
N GLY A 43 -4.34 17.74 -2.22
CA GLY A 43 -4.70 16.96 -3.43
C GLY A 43 -3.91 15.66 -3.61
N TYR A 44 -3.16 15.21 -2.61
CA TYR A 44 -2.48 13.92 -2.65
C TYR A 44 -3.38 12.83 -2.09
N TRP A 45 -3.58 11.75 -2.86
CA TRP A 45 -4.30 10.58 -2.39
C TRP A 45 -3.35 9.65 -1.62
N SER A 46 -3.80 9.14 -0.47
CA SER A 46 -3.12 8.05 0.24
C SER A 46 -4.11 7.19 1.01
N ALA A 47 -3.72 5.95 1.31
CA ALA A 47 -4.42 5.05 2.19
C ALA A 47 -3.46 4.49 3.25
N TYR A 48 -3.93 4.37 4.49
CA TYR A 48 -3.14 3.78 5.56
C TYR A 48 -3.13 2.25 5.45
N ALA A 49 -1.95 1.67 5.60
CA ALA A 49 -1.70 0.24 5.50
C ALA A 49 -0.67 -0.22 6.53
N THR A 50 -0.76 -1.49 6.91
CA THR A 50 0.31 -2.22 7.57
C THR A 50 1.13 -2.95 6.50
N VAL A 51 2.43 -2.71 6.45
CA VAL A 51 3.36 -3.41 5.56
C VAL A 51 4.25 -4.34 6.38
N THR A 52 4.50 -5.55 5.87
CA THR A 52 5.40 -6.51 6.52
C THR A 52 6.71 -6.58 5.74
N ILE A 53 7.83 -6.32 6.42
CA ILE A 53 9.19 -6.40 5.87
C ILE A 53 10.08 -7.10 6.90
N ALA A 54 10.83 -8.12 6.48
CA ALA A 54 11.70 -8.93 7.35
C ALA A 54 10.97 -9.45 8.60
N GLY A 55 9.73 -9.92 8.42
CA GLY A 55 8.85 -10.42 9.49
C GLY A 55 8.35 -9.37 10.49
N LYS A 56 8.55 -8.07 10.22
CA LYS A 56 8.07 -6.97 11.08
C LYS A 56 7.01 -6.14 10.39
N GLU A 57 6.01 -5.72 11.15
CA GLU A 57 4.93 -4.86 10.68
C GLU A 57 5.26 -3.38 10.88
N TYR A 58 4.91 -2.57 9.89
CA TYR A 58 5.11 -1.12 9.89
C TYR A 58 3.86 -0.39 9.41
N GLY A 59 3.52 0.71 10.06
CA GLY A 59 2.40 1.57 9.67
C GLY A 59 2.77 2.61 8.62
N GLU A 60 2.17 2.54 7.44
CA GLU A 60 2.49 3.39 6.29
C GLU A 60 1.25 4.01 5.65
N HIS A 61 1.34 5.29 5.28
CA HIS A 61 0.49 5.92 4.28
C HIS A 61 1.05 5.63 2.89
N LEU A 62 0.37 4.75 2.15
CA LEU A 62 0.72 4.43 0.77
C LEU A 62 -0.07 5.33 -0.17
N GLY A 63 0.63 6.21 -0.88
CA GLY A 63 0.05 7.11 -1.86
C GLY A 63 0.53 6.86 -3.29
N LEU A 64 -0.07 7.56 -4.24
CA LEU A 64 0.30 7.45 -5.66
C LEU A 64 1.54 8.28 -6.02
N GLN A 65 1.90 9.25 -5.17
CA GLN A 65 3.04 10.15 -5.38
C GLN A 65 3.93 10.27 -4.14
N VAL A 66 3.36 10.08 -2.96
CA VAL A 66 4.03 10.27 -1.68
C VAL A 66 3.76 9.04 -0.81
N VAL A 67 4.81 8.54 -0.18
CA VAL A 67 4.75 7.54 0.89
C VAL A 67 5.28 8.15 2.17
N GLY A 68 4.76 7.71 3.31
CA GLY A 68 5.25 8.16 4.60
C GLY A 68 4.64 7.36 5.74
N GLY A 69 5.35 7.28 6.85
CA GLY A 69 4.93 6.40 7.93
C GLY A 69 6.05 6.19 8.92
N GLU A 70 6.12 4.98 9.44
CA GLU A 70 7.15 4.58 10.37
C GLU A 70 8.52 4.50 9.71
N ARG A 71 9.57 4.48 10.54
CA ARG A 71 10.92 4.31 10.02
C ARG A 71 11.11 2.86 9.59
N LEU A 72 10.98 2.62 8.30
CA LEU A 72 11.31 1.34 7.67
C LEU A 72 12.81 1.01 7.79
N PRO A 73 13.18 -0.28 7.75
CA PRO A 73 14.58 -0.68 7.71
C PRO A 73 15.26 -0.20 6.41
N PRO A 74 16.61 -0.14 6.38
CA PRO A 74 17.35 0.07 5.14
C PRO A 74 16.91 -0.95 4.08
N PRO A 75 16.80 -0.56 2.80
CA PRO A 75 16.49 -1.50 1.72
C PRO A 75 17.50 -2.64 1.67
N ASP A 76 17.02 -3.85 1.41
CA ASP A 76 17.88 -5.01 1.17
C ASP A 76 18.34 -5.00 -0.30
N PRO A 77 19.64 -4.79 -0.59
CA PRO A 77 20.15 -4.74 -1.97
C PRO A 77 20.08 -6.09 -2.70
N HIS A 78 19.83 -7.19 -1.98
CA HIS A 78 19.73 -8.54 -2.53
C HIS A 78 18.28 -9.03 -2.64
N ALA A 79 17.30 -8.24 -2.19
CA ALA A 79 15.91 -8.62 -2.28
C ALA A 79 15.44 -8.70 -3.74
N THR A 80 14.81 -9.82 -4.08
CA THR A 80 14.16 -10.04 -5.38
C THR A 80 12.66 -9.90 -5.24
N HIS A 81 12.02 -9.30 -6.24
CA HIS A 81 10.56 -9.22 -6.31
C HIS A 81 9.95 -10.60 -6.11
N SER A 82 9.16 -10.73 -5.06
CA SER A 82 8.39 -11.92 -4.73
C SER A 82 6.91 -11.56 -4.77
N PRO A 83 6.02 -12.51 -5.11
CA PRO A 83 4.59 -12.25 -5.05
C PRO A 83 4.17 -11.83 -3.64
N VAL A 84 3.55 -10.65 -3.53
CA VAL A 84 3.13 -10.01 -2.29
C VAL A 84 1.62 -10.15 -2.11
N PRO A 85 1.13 -10.85 -1.07
CA PRO A 85 -0.27 -10.83 -0.70
C PRO A 85 -0.70 -9.43 -0.24
N ILE A 86 -1.80 -8.96 -0.81
CA ILE A 86 -2.44 -7.68 -0.52
C ILE A 86 -3.84 -7.94 0.04
N THR A 87 -4.16 -7.32 1.16
CA THR A 87 -5.54 -7.23 1.66
C THR A 87 -6.01 -5.78 1.55
N TYR A 88 -7.08 -5.56 0.78
CA TYR A 88 -7.70 -4.27 0.57
C TYR A 88 -8.58 -3.87 1.76
N SER A 89 -8.92 -2.59 1.84
CA SER A 89 -9.72 -2.08 2.96
C SER A 89 -11.16 -2.60 3.00
N ASP A 90 -11.67 -3.11 1.88
CA ASP A 90 -12.99 -3.76 1.81
C ASP A 90 -12.96 -5.24 2.24
N GLY A 91 -11.77 -5.76 2.61
CA GLY A 91 -11.55 -7.13 3.02
C GLY A 91 -11.24 -8.09 1.86
N SER A 92 -11.33 -7.64 0.60
CA SER A 92 -10.87 -8.43 -0.54
C SER A 92 -9.35 -8.59 -0.51
N SER A 93 -8.83 -9.62 -1.18
CA SER A 93 -7.39 -9.88 -1.21
C SER A 93 -6.95 -10.41 -2.57
N GLU A 94 -5.72 -10.06 -2.97
CA GLU A 94 -5.07 -10.60 -4.15
C GLU A 94 -3.56 -10.75 -3.94
N ILE A 95 -2.87 -11.39 -4.86
CA ILE A 95 -1.41 -11.50 -4.85
C ILE A 95 -0.88 -10.69 -6.02
N LEU A 96 0.03 -9.75 -5.74
CA LEU A 96 0.68 -8.91 -6.75
C LEU A 96 2.14 -9.31 -6.89
N GLY A 97 2.67 -9.37 -8.11
CA GLY A 97 4.07 -9.67 -8.41
C GLY A 97 4.55 -8.92 -9.64
#